data_AF-A0A1B9IHE8-F1
#
_entry.id   AF-A0A1B9IHE8-F1
#
_cell.length_a   1.000
_cell.length_b   1.000
_cell.length_c   1.000
_cell.angle_alpha   90.00
_cell.angle_beta   90.00
_cell.angle_gamma   90.00
#
_symmetry.space_group_name_H-M   'P 1'
#
loop_
_entity.id
_entity.type
_entity.pdbx_description
1 polymer ?
#
loop_
_entity_poly.entity_id
_entity_poly.type
_entity_poly.pdbx_seq_one_letter_code
_entity_poly.pdbx_strand_id
1 'polypeptide(L)'
;MSSNREITVTLYEIKRVENGRPVCDNRPFKSSIRMNEKLETLFQKWQKEREPETPLREFEFLLYRRRDDEPGHGGMTSGGGQDSGKGVTRLRGDQTPEQVHMQDNARIYVKRENLQCDVEEEPQMA
;
A
#
# COMPACT_ATOMS: atom_id res chain seq x y z
N MET A 1 19.62 -0.02 15.54
CA MET A 1 18.57 -0.83 14.89
C MET A 1 19.21 -1.50 13.69
N SER A 2 19.08 -2.82 13.55
CA SER A 2 19.81 -3.57 12.52
C SER A 2 19.24 -3.29 11.13
N SER A 3 20.01 -2.59 10.29
CA SER A 3 19.68 -2.17 8.91
C SER A 3 19.43 -3.33 7.92
N ASN A 4 19.32 -4.57 8.40
CA ASN A 4 19.21 -5.79 7.60
C ASN A 4 17.99 -6.66 8.00
N ARG A 5 17.03 -6.07 8.73
CA ARG A 5 15.78 -6.75 9.08
C ARG A 5 15.00 -7.07 7.80
N GLU A 6 14.48 -8.28 7.71
CA GLU A 6 13.51 -8.68 6.70
C GLU A 6 12.09 -8.49 7.25
N ILE A 7 11.18 -8.02 6.41
CA ILE A 7 9.76 -7.85 6.72
C ILE A 7 8.91 -8.64 5.73
N THR A 8 7.72 -9.03 6.18
CA THR A 8 6.69 -9.63 5.32
C THR A 8 5.78 -8.52 4.79
N VAL A 9 5.43 -8.60 3.51
CA VAL A 9 4.52 -7.67 2.85
C VAL A 9 3.46 -8.44 2.07
N THR A 10 2.25 -7.90 2.03
CA THR A 10 1.14 -8.47 1.25
C THR A 10 0.65 -7.44 0.23
N LEU A 11 0.65 -7.84 -1.05
CA LEU A 11 0.17 -7.04 -2.16
C LEU A 11 -1.25 -7.47 -2.56
N TYR A 12 -2.15 -6.51 -2.67
CA TYR A 12 -3.53 -6.68 -3.11
C TYR A 12 -3.77 -5.89 -4.38
N GLU A 13 -4.19 -6.54 -5.46
CA GLU A 13 -4.51 -5.82 -6.69
C GLU A 13 -5.94 -5.27 -6.63
N ILE A 14 -6.11 -3.99 -6.91
CA ILE A 14 -7.41 -3.33 -7.10
C ILE A 14 -7.88 -3.68 -8.52
N LYS A 15 -8.92 -4.51 -8.63
CA LYS A 15 -9.43 -4.99 -9.93
C LYS A 15 -10.56 -4.13 -10.47
N ARG A 16 -11.38 -3.55 -9.61
CA ARG A 16 -12.59 -2.84 -10.01
C ARG A 16 -13.02 -1.79 -9.00
N VAL A 17 -14.04 -1.03 -9.39
CA VAL A 17 -14.76 -0.10 -8.52
C VAL A 17 -16.18 -0.61 -8.34
N GLU A 18 -16.63 -0.70 -7.10
CA GLU A 18 -18.02 -1.00 -6.76
C GLU A 18 -18.56 0.11 -5.87
N ASN A 19 -19.73 0.67 -6.22
CA ASN A 19 -20.36 1.75 -5.46
C ASN A 19 -19.43 2.93 -5.17
N GLY A 20 -18.54 3.26 -6.11
CA GLY A 20 -17.55 4.34 -5.98
C GLY A 20 -16.31 4.00 -5.15
N ARG A 21 -16.14 2.75 -4.69
CA ARG A 21 -15.00 2.31 -3.88
C ARG A 21 -14.12 1.29 -4.62
N PRO A 22 -12.79 1.38 -4.50
CA PRO A 22 -11.89 0.38 -5.07
C PRO A 22 -12.05 -0.97 -4.33
N VAL A 23 -12.08 -2.05 -5.10
CA VAL A 23 -12.20 -3.44 -4.60
C VAL A 23 -11.02 -4.28 -5.05
N CYS A 24 -10.42 -5.00 -4.10
CA CYS A 24 -9.27 -5.87 -4.33
C CYS A 24 -9.66 -7.29 -4.76
N ASP A 25 -8.79 -7.94 -5.54
CA ASP A 25 -8.88 -9.39 -5.77
C ASP A 25 -8.62 -10.16 -4.47
N ASN A 26 -9.23 -11.33 -4.35
CA ASN A 26 -9.09 -12.26 -3.22
C ASN A 26 -7.85 -13.16 -3.32
N ARG A 27 -6.90 -12.79 -4.19
CA ARG A 27 -5.65 -13.53 -4.43
C ARG A 27 -4.44 -12.67 -4.06
N PRO A 28 -4.20 -12.42 -2.77
CA PRO A 28 -3.05 -11.65 -2.34
C PRO A 28 -1.73 -12.30 -2.76
N PHE A 29 -0.73 -11.46 -3.03
CA PHE A 29 0.65 -11.89 -3.23
C PHE A 29 1.45 -11.57 -1.97
N LYS A 30 1.97 -12.60 -1.31
CA LYS A 30 2.80 -12.45 -0.11
C LYS A 30 4.26 -12.61 -0.47
N SER A 31 5.10 -11.68 -0.01
CA SER A 31 6.54 -11.75 -0.22
C SER A 31 7.30 -11.18 0.97
N SER A 32 8.61 -11.38 0.97
CA SER A 32 9.52 -10.76 1.93
C SER A 32 10.50 -9.82 1.22
N ILE A 33 10.88 -8.76 1.93
CA ILE A 33 11.84 -7.76 1.47
C ILE A 33 12.66 -7.25 2.68
N ARG A 34 13.93 -6.93 2.46
CA ARG A 34 14.77 -6.31 3.50
C ARG A 34 14.48 -4.81 3.61
N MET A 35 14.61 -4.28 4.83
CA MET A 35 14.34 -2.86 5.12
C MET A 35 15.20 -1.88 4.28
N ASN A 36 16.39 -2.31 3.84
CA ASN A 36 17.32 -1.52 3.02
C ASN A 36 17.30 -1.88 1.53
N GLU A 37 16.47 -2.84 1.11
CA GLU A 37 16.34 -3.25 -0.29
C GLU A 37 15.37 -2.33 -1.03
N LYS A 38 15.61 -2.10 -2.33
CA LYS A 38 14.72 -1.29 -3.16
C LYS A 38 13.37 -1.98 -3.34
N LEU A 39 12.30 -1.22 -3.23
CA LEU A 39 10.92 -1.68 -3.47
C LEU A 39 10.72 -2.17 -4.90
N GLU A 40 11.52 -1.70 -5.86
CA GLU A 40 11.53 -2.21 -7.23
C GLU A 40 11.68 -3.74 -7.29
N THR A 41 12.52 -4.35 -6.44
CA THR A 41 12.66 -5.82 -6.42
C THR A 41 11.35 -6.51 -6.04
N LEU A 42 10.62 -5.95 -5.06
CA LEU A 42 9.30 -6.46 -4.65
C LEU A 42 8.28 -6.31 -5.79
N PHE A 43 8.27 -5.16 -6.46
CA PHE A 43 7.35 -4.89 -7.55
C PHE A 43 7.59 -5.82 -8.75
N GLN A 44 8.86 -6.04 -9.11
CA GLN A 44 9.25 -6.98 -10.16
C GLN A 44 8.86 -8.43 -9.82
N LYS A 45 9.03 -8.86 -8.56
CA LYS A 45 8.56 -10.19 -8.10
C LYS A 45 7.05 -10.33 -8.29
N TRP A 46 6.28 -9.33 -7.87
CA TRP A 46 4.82 -9.32 -8.04
C TRP A 46 4.41 -9.35 -9.51
N GLN A 47 4.98 -8.47 -10.34
CA GLN A 47 4.66 -8.36 -11.77
C GLN A 47 4.94 -9.69 -12.48
N LYS A 48 6.12 -10.29 -12.24
CA LYS A 48 6.49 -11.58 -12.85
C LYS A 48 5.51 -12.71 -12.52
N GLU A 49 4.94 -12.71 -11.32
CA GLU A 49 3.98 -13.75 -10.91
C GLU A 49 2.55 -13.45 -11.35
N ARG A 50 2.12 -12.19 -11.27
CA ARG A 50 0.69 -11.83 -11.40
C ARG A 50 0.32 -11.22 -12.74
N GLU A 51 1.22 -10.43 -13.32
CA GLU A 51 0.96 -9.64 -14.53
C GLU A 51 2.20 -9.60 -15.45
N PRO A 52 2.74 -10.76 -15.88
CA PRO A 52 4.03 -10.85 -16.57
C PRO A 52 4.07 -10.12 -17.92
N GLU A 53 2.91 -9.92 -18.54
CA GLU A 53 2.77 -9.24 -19.84
C GLU A 53 2.60 -7.72 -19.71
N THR A 54 2.32 -7.22 -18.51
CA THR A 54 2.01 -5.81 -18.27
C THR A 54 3.22 -5.10 -17.67
N PRO A 55 3.77 -4.04 -18.27
CA PRO A 55 4.91 -3.30 -17.74
C PRO A 55 4.64 -2.69 -16.36
N LEU A 56 5.65 -2.67 -15.48
CA LEU A 56 5.54 -2.09 -14.13
C LEU A 56 5.05 -0.65 -14.09
N ARG A 57 5.36 0.16 -15.12
CA ARG A 57 4.92 1.55 -15.23
C ARG A 57 3.41 1.72 -15.32
N GLU A 58 2.67 0.67 -15.69
CA GLU A 58 1.20 0.72 -15.78
C GLU A 58 0.52 0.46 -14.42
N PHE A 59 1.32 0.35 -13.35
CA PHE A 59 0.83 0.10 -12.00
C PHE A 59 1.30 1.19 -11.02
N GLU A 60 0.35 1.65 -10.20
CA GLU A 60 0.60 2.44 -9.00
C GLU A 60 0.61 1.51 -7.77
N PHE A 61 1.62 1.68 -6.91
CA PHE A 61 1.74 0.94 -5.65
C PHE A 61 1.42 1.87 -4.48
N LEU A 62 0.43 1.51 -3.68
CA LEU A 62 -0.17 2.37 -2.67
C LEU A 62 -0.01 1.75 -1.28
N LEU A 63 0.52 2.52 -0.34
CA LEU A 63 0.63 2.16 1.07
C LEU A 63 -0.29 3.07 1.89
N TYR A 64 -1.31 2.50 2.51
CA TYR A 64 -2.18 3.23 3.43
C TYR A 64 -1.60 3.17 4.83
N ARG A 65 -1.49 4.32 5.49
CA ARG A 65 -1.15 4.33 6.91
C ARG A 65 -2.37 3.84 7.69
N ARG A 66 -2.18 2.79 8.49
CA ARG A 66 -3.19 2.38 9.47
C ARG A 66 -3.39 3.52 10.46
N ARG A 67 -4.65 3.81 10.81
CA ARG A 67 -5.02 4.75 11.88
C ARG A 67 -4.70 4.22 13.28
N ASP A 68 -4.15 3.01 13.39
CA ASP A 68 -4.03 2.27 14.65
C ASP A 68 -2.85 2.69 15.55
N ASP A 69 -2.10 3.75 15.20
CA ASP A 69 -1.04 4.34 16.04
C ASP A 69 -1.44 5.69 16.69
N GLU A 70 -2.73 6.02 16.77
CA GLU A 70 -3.22 7.03 17.74
C GLU A 70 -3.76 6.34 19.01
N PRO A 71 -3.00 6.33 20.12
CA PRO A 71 -3.56 5.97 21.41
C PRO A 71 -4.48 7.11 21.88
N GLY A 72 -5.77 7.00 21.58
CA GLY A 72 -6.83 7.75 22.24
C GLY A 72 -7.50 8.84 21.41
N HIS A 73 -8.67 8.54 20.88
CA HIS A 73 -9.73 9.55 20.69
C HIS A 73 -11.07 8.97 21.15
N GLY A 74 -11.13 8.63 22.45
CA GLY A 74 -12.32 8.87 23.23
C GLY A 74 -12.22 10.30 23.76
N GLY A 75 -13.01 11.23 23.25
CA GLY A 75 -13.03 12.59 23.79
C GLY A 75 -13.59 13.64 22.84
N MET A 76 -14.81 14.09 23.14
CA MET A 76 -15.39 15.32 22.60
C MET A 76 -14.41 16.49 22.70
N THR A 77 -14.00 17.11 21.60
CA THR A 77 -13.65 18.54 21.61
C THR A 77 -14.08 19.20 20.29
N SER A 78 -14.84 20.27 20.44
CA SER A 78 -15.15 21.23 19.39
C SER A 78 -13.91 22.09 19.16
N GLY A 79 -13.36 22.13 17.95
CA GLY A 79 -12.21 22.98 17.65
C GLY A 79 -11.63 22.66 16.29
N GLY A 80 -11.75 23.61 15.36
CA GLY A 80 -11.37 23.48 13.97
C GLY A 80 -9.89 23.15 13.74
N GLY A 81 -9.64 22.63 12.54
CA GLY A 81 -8.30 22.38 12.00
C GLY A 81 -7.84 20.92 12.13
N GLN A 82 -8.72 19.96 11.84
CA GLN A 82 -8.36 18.55 11.83
C GLN A 82 -7.79 18.17 10.46
N ASP A 83 -6.47 18.24 10.33
CA ASP A 83 -5.71 17.56 9.26
C ASP A 83 -5.86 16.04 9.49
N SER A 84 -7.03 15.54 9.10
CA SER A 84 -7.57 14.25 9.51
C SER A 84 -6.99 13.15 8.62
N GLY A 85 -5.79 12.66 8.93
CA GLY A 85 -5.36 11.26 8.72
C GLY A 85 -5.76 10.57 7.40
N LYS A 86 -5.82 11.31 6.29
CA LYS A 86 -5.99 10.78 4.93
C LYS A 86 -4.60 10.72 4.32
N GLY A 87 -4.01 9.52 4.28
CA GLY A 87 -2.61 9.39 3.89
C GLY A 87 -2.36 8.12 3.11
N VAL A 88 -2.70 8.12 1.82
CA VAL A 88 -2.14 7.16 0.86
C VAL A 88 -0.73 7.61 0.49
N THR A 89 0.25 6.73 0.70
CA THR A 89 1.64 6.93 0.25
C THR A 89 1.82 6.20 -1.07
N ARG A 90 2.09 6.94 -2.14
CA ARG A 90 2.48 6.36 -3.43
C ARG A 90 3.93 5.92 -3.35
N LEU A 91 4.17 4.62 -3.49
CA LEU A 91 5.48 4.01 -3.40
C LEU A 91 6.19 4.11 -4.75
N ARG A 92 7.48 4.45 -4.72
CA ARG A 92 8.38 4.44 -5.88
C ARG A 92 9.39 3.32 -5.75
N GLY A 93 9.78 2.73 -6.88
CA GLY A 93 10.68 1.57 -6.90
C GLY A 93 12.08 1.85 -6.36
N ASP A 94 12.55 3.10 -6.45
CA ASP A 94 13.86 3.54 -5.96
C ASP A 94 13.92 3.69 -4.43
N GLN A 95 12.77 3.69 -3.76
CA GLN A 95 12.67 3.78 -2.30
C GLN A 95 12.93 2.44 -1.63
N THR A 96 13.27 2.45 -0.34
CA THR A 96 13.33 1.26 0.52
C THR A 96 12.17 1.23 1.52
N PRO A 97 11.82 0.05 2.10
CA PRO A 97 10.84 -0.03 3.17
C PRO A 97 11.15 0.90 4.35
N GLU A 98 12.42 1.06 4.72
CA GLU A 98 12.86 1.98 5.79
C GLU A 98 12.53 3.44 5.48
N GLN A 99 12.78 3.89 4.24
CA GLN A 99 12.53 5.27 3.81
C GLN A 99 11.05 5.65 3.81
N VAL A 100 10.15 4.67 3.62
CA VAL A 100 8.70 4.90 3.65
C VAL A 100 8.07 4.51 4.98
N HIS A 101 8.90 4.22 6.00
CA HIS A 101 8.47 3.77 7.33
C HIS A 101 7.54 2.55 7.27
N MET A 102 7.80 1.62 6.36
CA MET A 102 7.01 0.41 6.19
C MET A 102 7.14 -0.48 7.42
N GLN A 103 5.99 -0.91 7.95
CA GLN A 103 5.94 -1.86 9.06
C GLN A 103 5.96 -3.30 8.55
N ASP A 104 6.27 -4.22 9.44
CA ASP A 104 6.13 -5.65 9.17
C ASP A 104 4.66 -6.03 8.97
N ASN A 105 4.39 -7.00 8.10
CA ASN A 105 3.05 -7.35 7.65
C ASN A 105 2.29 -6.20 6.95
N ALA A 106 3.02 -5.24 6.35
CA ALA A 106 2.41 -4.15 5.60
C ALA A 106 1.56 -4.65 4.44
N ARG A 107 0.50 -3.88 4.14
CA ARG A 107 -0.38 -4.11 3.00
C ARG A 107 -0.11 -3.04 1.94
N ILE A 108 0.19 -3.49 0.73
CA ILE A 108 0.39 -2.63 -0.43
C ILE A 108 -0.75 -2.92 -1.40
N TYR A 109 -1.33 -1.88 -1.96
CA TYR A 109 -2.41 -1.98 -2.92
C TYR A 109 -1.89 -1.61 -4.30
N VAL A 110 -2.12 -2.47 -5.27
CA VAL A 110 -1.64 -2.31 -6.65
C VAL A 110 -2.81 -1.89 -7.52
N LYS A 111 -2.72 -0.70 -8.10
CA LYS A 111 -3.76 -0.11 -8.95
C LYS A 111 -3.23 0.00 -10.38
N ARG A 112 -4.01 -0.41 -11.38
CA ARG A 112 -3.67 -0.09 -12.79
C ARG A 112 -3.86 1.40 -13.05
N GLU A 113 -2.96 2.03 -13.79
CA GLU A 113 -3.05 3.47 -14.12
C GLU A 113 -4.36 3.81 -14.85
N ASN A 114 -4.84 2.91 -15.71
CA ASN A 114 -6.08 3.09 -16.47
C ASN A 114 -7.37 2.91 -15.65
N LEU A 115 -7.28 2.41 -14.42
CA LEU A 115 -8.43 2.29 -13.53
C LEU A 115 -8.69 3.65 -12.85
N GLN A 116 -9.81 4.28 -13.18
CA GLN A 116 -10.24 5.51 -12.53
C GLN A 116 -10.97 5.17 -11.23
N CYS A 117 -10.33 5.45 -10.08
CA CYS A 117 -10.92 5.29 -8.76
C CYS A 117 -10.32 6.30 -7.76
N ASP A 118 -11.10 6.63 -6.73
CA ASP A 118 -10.58 7.36 -5.58
C ASP A 118 -9.65 6.44 -4.78
N VAL A 119 -8.48 6.97 -4.40
CA VAL A 119 -7.44 6.28 -3.64
C VAL A 119 -7.20 6.93 -2.27
N GLU A 120 -8.02 7.90 -1.87
CA GLU A 120 -7.91 8.52 -0.54
C GLU A 120 -8.31 7.57 0.59
N GLU A 121 -9.15 6.56 0.31
CA GLU A 121 -9.58 5.54 1.26
C GLU A 121 -8.98 4.16 0.92
N GLU A 122 -8.73 3.34 1.95
CA GLU A 122 -8.23 1.97 1.79
C GLU A 122 -9.26 1.11 1.02
N PRO A 123 -8.83 0.31 0.02
CA PRO A 123 -9.73 -0.53 -0.75
C PRO A 123 -10.47 -1.58 0.08
N GLN A 124 -11.66 -1.95 -0.40
CA GLN A 124 -12.44 -3.04 0.17
C GLN A 124 -11.93 -4.39 -0.35
N MET A 125 -12.01 -5.41 0.50
CA MET A 125 -11.79 -6.80 0.10
C MET A 125 -13.08 -7.36 -0.49
N ALA A 126 -12.99 -8.10 -1.59
CA ALA A 126 -14.14 -8.73 -2.26
C ALA A 126 -14.73 -9.91 -1.50
#